data_AF-A0A4R2C0H9-F1
#
_entry.id   AF-A0A4R2C0H9-F1
#
_cell.length_a   1.000
_cell.length_b   1.000
_cell.length_c   1.000
_cell.angle_alpha   90.00
_cell.angle_beta   90.00
_cell.angle_gamma   90.00
#
_symmetry.space_group_name_H-M   'P 1'
#
loop_
_entity.id
_entity.type
_entity.pdbx_description
1 polymer ?
#
loop_
_entity_poly.entity_id
_entity_poly.type
_entity_poly.pdbx_seq_one_letter_code
_entity_poly.pdbx_strand_id
1 'polypeptide(L)' 'MSNVISLAEHQQAVWMAYVTAAKRAQESGRMEDGIAAGRAWRRWLDLFMTPEQREAIPAKVSA' A
#
# COMPACT_ATOMS: atom_id res chain seq x y z
N MET A 1 19.79 -20.12 -7.21
CA MET A 1 18.83 -19.08 -7.66
C MET A 1 18.67 -18.09 -6.51
N SER A 2 19.33 -16.94 -6.59
CA SER A 2 19.30 -15.96 -5.49
C SER A 2 17.96 -15.24 -5.52
N ASN A 3 17.12 -15.49 -4.53
CA ASN A 3 15.78 -14.93 -4.37
C ASN A 3 15.85 -13.47 -3.84
N VAL A 4 16.79 -12.68 -4.39
CA VAL A 4 17.07 -11.32 -3.96
C VAL A 4 16.36 -10.39 -4.93
N ILE A 5 15.14 -10.00 -4.58
CA ILE A 5 14.45 -8.89 -5.21
C ILE A 5 15.19 -7.63 -4.79
N SER A 6 15.58 -6.77 -5.74
CA SER A 6 16.22 -5.51 -5.39
C SER A 6 15.25 -4.61 -4.62
N LEU A 7 15.77 -3.78 -3.73
CA LEU A 7 14.95 -2.82 -2.98
C LEU A 7 14.11 -1.93 -3.94
N ALA A 8 14.69 -1.55 -5.08
CA ALA A 8 14.01 -0.77 -6.10
C ALA A 8 12.85 -1.53 -6.77
N GLU A 9 13.03 -2.81 -7.11
CA GLU A 9 11.94 -3.64 -7.66
C GLU A 9 10.82 -3.85 -6.64
N HIS A 10 11.17 -4.06 -5.37
CA HIS A 10 10.17 -4.18 -4.31
C HIS A 10 9.35 -2.90 -4.14
N GLN A 11 10.04 -1.75 -4.11
CA GLN A 11 9.38 -0.44 -4.07
C GLN A 11 8.46 -0.26 -5.29
N GLN A 12 8.97 -0.49 -6.50
CA GLN A 12 8.19 -0.36 -7.72
C GLN A 12 6.94 -1.25 -7.71
N ALA A 13 7.06 -2.49 -7.24
CA ALA A 13 5.93 -3.43 -7.15
C ALA A 13 4.84 -2.93 -6.19
N VAL A 14 5.21 -2.43 -5.01
CA VAL A 14 4.25 -1.91 -4.02
C VAL A 14 3.62 -0.60 -4.51
N TRP A 15 4.40 0.27 -5.16
CA TRP A 15 3.89 1.47 -5.82
C TRP A 15 2.86 1.14 -6.91
N MET A 16 3.19 0.21 -7.80
CA MET A 16 2.28 -0.20 -8.88
C MET A 16 0.98 -0.81 -8.34
N ALA A 17 1.04 -1.57 -7.24
CA ALA A 17 -0.16 -2.10 -6.59
C ALA A 17 -1.10 -0.99 -6.11
N TYR A 18 -0.56 0.10 -5.55
CA TYR A 18 -1.36 1.28 -5.20
C TYR A 18 -1.95 1.96 -6.44
N VAL A 19 -1.14 2.23 -7.47
CA VAL A 19 -1.60 2.88 -8.71
C VAL A 19 -2.76 2.11 -9.36
N THR A 20 -2.63 0.79 -9.46
CA THR A 20 -3.70 -0.06 -10.02
C THR A 20 -4.97 -0.01 -9.18
N ALA A 21 -4.86 -0.09 -7.85
CA ALA A 21 -6.02 -0.03 -6.96
C ALA A 21 -6.69 1.35 -6.98
N ALA A 22 -5.91 2.43 -6.98
CA ALA A 22 -6.41 3.80 -7.06
C ALA A 22 -7.14 4.06 -8.38
N LYS A 23 -6.57 3.61 -9.50
CA LYS A 23 -7.23 3.68 -10.82
C LYS A 23 -8.57 2.94 -10.81
N ARG A 24 -8.61 1.72 -10.29
CA ARG A 24 -9.85 0.93 -10.18
C ARG A 24 -10.90 1.61 -9.29
N ALA A 25 -10.49 2.21 -8.18
CA ALA A 25 -11.39 2.97 -7.31
C ALA A 25 -12.00 4.16 -8.05
N GLN A 26 -11.20 4.90 -8.81
CA GLN A 26 -11.65 6.03 -9.61
C GLN A 26 -12.60 5.62 -10.75
N GLU A 27 -12.31 4.50 -11.43
CA GLU A 27 -13.13 3.99 -12.53
C GLU A 27 -14.47 3.41 -12.05
N SER A 28 -14.48 2.72 -10.91
CA SER A 28 -15.67 2.04 -10.41
C SER A 28 -16.56 2.92 -9.53
N GLY A 29 -16.00 3.93 -8.86
CA GLY A 29 -16.68 4.73 -7.84
C GLY A 29 -17.09 3.93 -6.59
N ARG A 30 -16.70 2.66 -6.46
CA ARG A 30 -17.10 1.79 -5.34
C ARG A 30 -16.24 2.02 -4.12
N MET A 31 -16.87 2.08 -2.95
CA MET A 31 -16.18 2.32 -1.68
C MET A 31 -15.16 1.21 -1.36
N GLU A 32 -15.47 -0.04 -1.69
CA GLU A 32 -14.60 -1.19 -1.45
C GLU A 32 -13.29 -1.08 -2.21
N ASP A 33 -13.35 -0.59 -3.46
CA ASP A 33 -12.18 -0.35 -4.28
C ASP A 33 -11.36 0.82 -3.72
N GLY A 34 -12.03 1.86 -3.17
CA GLY A 34 -11.37 2.94 -2.42
C GLY A 34 -10.65 2.46 -1.15
N ILE A 35 -11.27 1.56 -0.38
CA ILE A 35 -10.63 0.93 0.79
C ILE A 35 -9.41 0.11 0.35
N ALA A 36 -9.52 -0.65 -0.75
CA ALA A 36 -8.40 -1.41 -1.30
C ALA A 36 -7.23 -0.51 -1.71
N ALA A 37 -7.51 0.64 -2.35
CA ALA A 37 -6.51 1.64 -2.69
C ALA A 37 -5.84 2.21 -1.43
N GLY A 38 -6.61 2.58 -0.41
CA GLY A 38 -6.07 3.05 0.88
C GLY A 38 -5.18 2.01 1.58
N ARG A 39 -5.52 0.72 1.48
CA ARG A 39 -4.67 -0.37 2.00
C ARG A 39 -3.35 -0.49 1.26
N ALA A 40 -3.38 -0.41 -0.08
CA ALA A 40 -2.17 -0.44 -0.89
C ALA A 40 -1.28 0.78 -0.60
N TRP A 41 -1.89 1.95 -0.42
CA TRP A 41 -1.20 3.17 0.00
C TRP A 41 -0.49 3.00 1.36
N ARG A 42 -1.17 2.42 2.36
CA ARG A 42 -0.56 2.16 3.67
C ARG A 42 0.70 1.28 3.54
N ARG A 43 0.63 0.23 2.73
CA ARG A 43 1.77 -0.68 2.47
C ARG A 43 2.94 0.01 1.79
N TRP A 44 2.67 0.96 0.90
CA TRP A 44 3.71 1.78 0.27
C TRP A 44 4.43 2.65 1.32
N LEU A 45 3.69 3.35 2.16
CA LEU A 45 4.25 4.16 3.23
C LEU A 45 5.06 3.34 4.23
N ASP A 46 4.62 2.12 4.52
CA ASP A 46 5.29 1.20 5.44
C ASP A 46 6.73 0.85 5.03
N LEU A 47 7.12 1.02 3.77
CA LEU A 47 8.49 0.81 3.28
C LEU A 47 9.47 1.90 3.76
N PHE A 48 8.95 3.07 4.17
CA PHE A 48 9.74 4.24 4.52
C PHE A 48 9.61 4.62 6.00
N MET A 49 8.75 3.91 6.74
CA MET A 49 8.50 4.21 8.14
C MET A 49 9.42 3.42 9.06
N THR A 50 9.86 4.09 10.12
CA THR A 50 10.47 3.39 11.26
C THR A 50 9.40 2.61 12.04
N PRO A 51 9.79 1.62 12.86
CA PRO A 51 8.86 0.91 13.74
C PRO A 51 8.01 1.86 14.60
N GLU A 52 8.62 2.89 15.17
CA GLU A 52 7.95 3.87 16.04
C GLU A 52 6.91 4.69 15.27
N GLN A 53 7.24 5.10 14.03
CA GLN A 53 6.30 5.79 13.14
C GLN A 53 5.14 4.89 12.73
N ARG A 54 5.37 3.59 12.59
CA ARG A 54 4.32 2.62 12.27
C ARG A 54 3.36 2.43 13.45
N GLU A 55 3.88 2.35 14.66
CA GLU A 55 3.09 2.20 15.90
C GLU A 55 2.26 3.44 16.22
N ALA A 56 2.75 4.63 15.88
CA ALA A 56 2.01 5.89 16.04
C ALA A 56 0.76 5.98 15.14
N ILE A 57 0.65 5.13 14.11
CA ILE A 57 -0.52 5.06 13.24
C ILE A 57 -1.46 3.97 13.78
N PRO A 58 -2.65 4.33 14.31
CA PRO A 58 -3.55 3.35 14.89
C PRO A 58 -3.90 2.25 13.87
N ALA A 59 -3.64 1.00 14.24
CA ALA A 59 -4.00 -0.15 13.43
C ALA A 59 -5.54 -0.22 13.36
N LYS A 60 -6.11 0.05 12.18
CA LYS A 60 -7.55 -0.05 11.82
C LYS A 60 -8.54 0.28 12.96
N VAL A 61 -9.28 1.36 12.80
CA VAL A 61 -10.66 1.38 13.33
C VAL A 61 -11.43 0.29 12.58
N SER A 62 -11.68 -0.83 13.26
CA SER A 62 -12.64 -1.84 12.82
C SER A 62 -14.01 -1.17 12.84
N ALA A 63 -14.54 -0.85 11.67
CA ALA A 63 -15.97 -0.56 11.50
C ALA A 63 -16.74 -1.88 11.43
#